data_AF-A0A2V7F8J5-F1
#
_entry.id   AF-A0A2V7F8J5-F1
#
_cell.length_a   1.000
_cell.length_b   1.000
_cell.length_c   1.000
_cell.angle_alpha   90.00
_cell.angle_beta   90.00
_cell.angle_gamma   90.00
#
_symmetry.space_group_name_H-M   'P 1'
#
loop_
_entity.id
_entity.type
_entity.pdbx_description
1 polymer ?
#
loop_
_entity_poly.entity_id
_entity_poly.type
_entity_poly.pdbx_seq_one_letter_code
_entity_poly.pdbx_strand_id
1 'polypeptide(L)'
;MTLDALHQLAAAVWVGGLAHLPLALGAVAMLIVAGTGLTLGYVDGIHALLGTAYGVMVLTKIVLLVGLLALGAVNFVAVRRFSAARPVSAPPLRRFVEVELGLGMTVLFAAASLTSLPPAIDVVADRATLGEVATRFTPRVPAFTSPTIDQLPVDDPNAPRTDADRAWSEYNHHVSGLFVLLMGSLAVLHVSGIARWARHWPLVLLGLAAFMLVRNDPGAWPLGPQGFWASMAEATVLQHRAFVLLVVLFGLFEWMVRTHRLRSPRWPLVFPLLCAVGGGLLL
;
A
#
# COMPACT_ATOMS: atom_id res chain seq x y z
N MET A 1 28.20 24.24 11.26
CA MET A 1 28.74 23.83 12.58
C MET A 1 27.65 23.40 13.56
N THR A 2 26.64 24.22 13.88
CA THR A 2 25.57 23.84 14.84
C THR A 2 24.64 22.75 14.31
N LEU A 3 24.30 22.77 13.01
CA LEU A 3 23.43 21.76 12.39
C LEU A 3 24.11 20.39 12.27
N ASP A 4 25.41 20.35 11.98
CA ASP A 4 26.18 19.11 11.89
C ASP A 4 26.39 18.48 13.26
N ALA A 5 26.63 19.30 14.29
CA ALA A 5 26.70 18.83 15.67
C ALA A 5 25.36 18.26 16.15
N LEU A 6 24.24 18.86 15.74
CA LEU A 6 22.90 18.36 16.05
C LEU A 6 22.57 17.06 15.30
N HIS A 7 22.98 16.93 14.03
CA HIS A 7 22.87 15.68 13.28
C HIS A 7 23.78 14.59 13.86
N GLN A 8 24.98 14.94 14.33
CA GLN A 8 25.88 13.98 14.99
C GLN A 8 25.43 13.61 16.40
N LEU A 9 24.80 14.51 17.15
CA LEU A 9 24.14 14.20 18.42
C LEU A 9 22.90 13.33 18.22
N ALA A 10 22.05 13.65 17.24
CA ALA A 10 20.92 12.82 16.87
C ALA A 10 21.38 11.45 16.37
N ALA A 11 22.43 11.40 15.55
CA ALA A 11 23.06 10.16 15.12
C ALA A 11 23.74 9.43 16.28
N ALA A 12 24.34 10.10 17.27
CA ALA A 12 24.96 9.47 18.44
C ALA A 12 23.93 8.99 19.48
N VAL A 13 22.77 9.63 19.56
CA VAL A 13 21.61 9.17 20.35
C VAL A 13 20.93 7.98 19.64
N TRP A 14 20.83 8.02 18.31
CA TRP A 14 20.33 6.92 17.47
C TRP A 14 21.29 5.71 17.43
N VAL A 15 22.58 5.95 17.26
CA VAL A 15 23.68 4.96 17.34
C VAL A 15 23.93 4.54 18.80
N GLY A 16 23.53 5.37 19.76
CA GLY A 16 23.45 5.07 21.20
C GLY A 16 22.41 4.02 21.56
N GLY A 17 21.87 3.30 20.57
CA GLY A 17 20.91 2.21 20.68
C GLY A 17 21.27 1.10 21.68
N LEU A 18 22.49 1.05 22.24
CA LEU A 18 22.83 0.16 23.36
C LEU A 18 22.06 0.51 24.65
N ALA A 19 21.79 1.80 24.93
CA ALA A 19 21.04 2.20 26.12
C ALA A 19 19.53 1.91 25.99
N HIS A 20 19.01 1.91 24.75
CA HIS A 20 17.61 1.61 24.45
C HIS A 20 17.38 0.15 24.03
N LEU A 21 18.44 -0.63 23.83
CA LEU A 21 18.37 -2.05 23.47
C LEU A 21 17.53 -2.89 24.46
N PRO A 22 17.66 -2.78 25.79
CA PRO A 22 16.82 -3.56 26.70
C PRO A 22 15.34 -3.15 26.60
N LEU A 23 15.05 -1.87 26.39
CA LEU A 23 13.68 -1.39 26.17
C LEU A 23 13.11 -1.94 24.85
N ALA A 24 13.90 -1.90 23.77
CA ALA A 24 13.50 -2.43 22.47
C ALA A 24 13.28 -3.95 22.51
N LEU A 25 14.20 -4.70 23.13
CA LEU A 25 14.05 -6.14 23.33
C LEU A 25 12.84 -6.47 24.20
N GLY A 26 12.60 -5.70 25.27
CA GLY A 26 11.43 -5.82 26.11
C GLY A 26 10.12 -5.57 25.35
N ALA A 27 10.08 -4.52 24.53
CA ALA A 27 8.92 -4.20 23.68
C ALA A 27 8.66 -5.31 22.64
N VAL A 28 9.70 -5.82 21.99
CA VAL A 28 9.59 -6.94 21.04
C VAL A 28 9.09 -8.21 21.75
N ALA A 29 9.66 -8.55 22.91
CA ALA A 29 9.22 -9.70 23.69
C ALA A 29 7.74 -9.57 24.10
N MET A 30 7.33 -8.38 24.59
CA MET A 30 5.94 -8.09 24.90
C MET A 30 5.02 -8.26 23.69
N LEU A 31 5.42 -7.74 22.52
CA LEU A 31 4.67 -7.88 21.27
C LEU A 31 4.52 -9.35 20.85
N ILE A 32 5.58 -10.16 20.95
CA ILE A 32 5.55 -11.58 20.61
C ILE A 32 4.64 -12.35 21.56
N VAL A 33 4.76 -12.12 22.88
CA VAL A 33 3.94 -12.79 23.89
C VAL A 33 2.46 -12.43 23.71
N ALA A 34 2.16 -11.14 23.59
CA ALA A 34 0.79 -10.67 23.39
C ALA A 34 0.20 -11.19 22.06
N GLY A 35 0.95 -11.09 20.96
CA GLY A 35 0.52 -11.56 19.64
C GLY A 35 0.29 -13.08 19.62
N THR A 36 1.15 -13.85 20.28
CA THR A 36 0.98 -15.31 20.40
C THR A 36 -0.26 -15.64 21.22
N GLY A 37 -0.43 -15.02 22.40
CA GLY A 37 -1.60 -15.24 23.26
C GLY A 37 -2.92 -14.89 22.56
N LEU A 38 -2.98 -13.74 21.89
CA LEU A 38 -4.16 -13.33 21.12
C LEU A 38 -4.44 -14.28 19.95
N THR A 39 -3.40 -14.75 19.25
CA THR A 39 -3.57 -15.71 18.15
C THR A 39 -4.18 -17.03 18.66
N LEU A 40 -3.70 -17.54 19.79
CA LEU A 40 -4.24 -18.76 20.39
C LEU A 40 -5.70 -18.61 20.87
N GLY A 41 -6.09 -17.40 21.30
CA GLY A 41 -7.46 -17.12 21.73
C GLY A 41 -8.44 -16.82 20.59
N TYR A 42 -7.95 -16.22 19.49
CA TYR A 42 -8.80 -15.69 18.40
C TYR A 42 -8.71 -16.45 17.09
N VAL A 43 -7.83 -17.45 16.97
CA VAL A 43 -7.68 -18.26 15.75
C VAL A 43 -7.83 -19.74 16.07
N ASP A 44 -8.94 -20.32 15.61
CA ASP A 44 -9.28 -21.72 15.80
C ASP A 44 -8.68 -22.62 14.70
N GLY A 45 -7.38 -22.91 14.84
CA GLY A 45 -6.66 -23.85 13.97
C GLY A 45 -6.29 -23.30 12.58
N ILE A 46 -5.70 -24.18 11.76
CA ILE A 46 -5.12 -23.80 10.46
C ILE A 46 -6.17 -23.33 9.44
N HIS A 47 -7.39 -23.89 9.50
CA HIS A 47 -8.48 -23.50 8.63
C HIS A 47 -8.99 -22.10 8.93
N ALA A 48 -9.13 -21.72 10.21
CA ALA A 48 -9.47 -20.34 10.57
C ALA A 48 -8.33 -19.38 10.23
N LEU A 49 -7.07 -19.82 10.37
CA LEU A 49 -5.89 -19.01 10.05
C LEU A 49 -5.81 -18.68 8.55
N LEU A 50 -6.11 -19.62 7.66
CA LEU A 50 -6.00 -19.42 6.20
C LEU A 50 -7.32 -19.01 5.53
N GLY A 51 -8.46 -19.42 6.09
CA GLY A 51 -9.79 -19.24 5.52
C GLY A 51 -10.51 -17.96 5.94
N THR A 52 -9.88 -17.12 6.76
CA THR A 52 -10.48 -15.86 7.23
C THR A 52 -9.57 -14.66 6.95
N ALA A 53 -10.16 -13.49 6.72
CA ALA A 53 -9.42 -12.25 6.57
C ALA A 53 -8.59 -11.93 7.82
N TYR A 54 -9.15 -12.17 9.01
CA TYR A 54 -8.46 -12.00 10.29
C TYR A 54 -7.20 -12.87 10.37
N GLY A 55 -7.32 -14.17 10.09
CA GLY A 55 -6.19 -15.11 10.12
C GLY A 55 -5.08 -14.77 9.13
N VAL A 56 -5.44 -14.42 7.88
CA VAL A 56 -4.48 -13.99 6.86
C VAL A 56 -3.78 -12.68 7.24
N MET A 57 -4.47 -11.77 7.93
CA MET A 57 -3.87 -10.53 8.44
C MET A 57 -2.91 -10.81 9.62
N VAL A 58 -3.23 -11.77 10.50
CA VAL A 58 -2.28 -12.26 11.52
C VAL A 58 -1.02 -12.82 10.86
N LEU A 59 -1.16 -13.70 9.87
CA LEU A 59 -0.02 -14.23 9.08
C LEU A 59 0.81 -13.11 8.45
N THR A 60 0.16 -12.13 7.85
CA THR A 60 0.82 -10.95 7.28
C THR A 60 1.65 -10.22 8.34
N LYS A 61 1.08 -9.95 9.52
CA LYS A 61 1.81 -9.32 10.63
C LYS A 61 3.00 -10.16 11.10
N ILE A 62 2.87 -11.49 11.16
CA ILE A 62 3.99 -12.38 11.50
C ILE A 62 5.12 -12.26 10.47
N VAL A 63 4.80 -12.31 9.17
CA VAL A 63 5.79 -12.14 8.10
C VAL A 63 6.47 -10.78 8.17
N LEU A 64 5.71 -9.70 8.37
CA LEU A 64 6.25 -8.34 8.52
C LEU A 64 7.14 -8.21 9.77
N LEU A 65 6.74 -8.80 10.90
CA LEU A 65 7.52 -8.83 12.14
C LEU A 65 8.84 -9.57 11.95
N VAL A 66 8.82 -10.76 11.34
CA VAL A 66 10.03 -11.52 11.01
C VAL A 66 10.94 -10.70 10.08
N GLY A 67 10.35 -10.02 9.08
CA GLY A 67 11.08 -9.12 8.18
C GLY A 67 11.75 -7.96 8.92
N LEU A 68 11.05 -7.30 9.86
CA LEU A 68 11.60 -6.23 10.71
C LEU A 68 12.74 -6.75 11.59
N LEU A 69 12.60 -7.91 12.20
CA LEU A 69 13.64 -8.52 13.04
C LEU A 69 14.88 -8.89 12.23
N ALA A 70 14.69 -9.45 11.02
CA ALA A 70 15.79 -9.75 10.11
C ALA A 70 16.52 -8.47 9.67
N LEU A 71 15.77 -7.41 9.32
CA LEU A 71 16.33 -6.11 8.96
C LEU A 71 17.11 -5.49 10.14
N GLY A 72 16.54 -5.54 11.35
CA GLY A 72 17.19 -5.09 12.58
C GLY A 72 18.49 -5.85 12.87
N ALA A 73 18.51 -7.17 12.67
CA ALA A 73 19.71 -7.98 12.82
C ALA A 73 20.79 -7.60 11.79
N VAL A 74 20.42 -7.43 10.52
CA VAL A 74 21.34 -6.97 9.46
C VAL A 74 21.89 -5.57 9.78
N ASN A 75 21.03 -4.65 10.23
CA ASN A 75 21.42 -3.30 10.65
C ASN A 75 22.43 -3.35 11.81
N PHE A 76 22.15 -4.16 12.83
CA PHE A 76 23.02 -4.34 13.97
C PHE A 76 24.40 -4.88 13.58
N VAL A 77 24.46 -5.88 12.70
CA VAL A 77 25.73 -6.42 12.19
C VAL A 77 26.46 -5.38 11.33
N ALA A 78 25.75 -4.67 10.45
CA ALA A 78 26.34 -3.67 9.58
C ALA A 78 26.97 -2.53 10.39
N VAL A 79 26.23 -1.94 11.34
CA VAL A 79 26.73 -0.86 12.20
C VAL A 79 27.96 -1.31 13.00
N ARG A 80 27.95 -2.51 13.59
CA ARG A 80 29.11 -3.02 14.33
C ARG A 80 30.34 -3.23 13.46
N ARG A 81 30.17 -3.72 12.21
CA ARG A 81 31.27 -3.89 11.26
C ARG A 81 31.87 -2.55 10.82
N PHE A 82 31.05 -1.52 10.63
CA PHE A 82 31.52 -0.20 10.19
C PHE A 82 32.14 0.62 11.32
N SER A 83 31.57 0.59 12.54
CA SER A 83 32.16 1.25 13.72
C SER A 83 33.58 0.77 14.06
N ALA A 84 33.95 -0.43 13.60
CA ALA A 84 35.30 -0.99 13.78
C ALA A 84 36.30 -0.60 12.66
N ALA A 85 35.84 -0.09 11.51
CA ALA A 85 36.68 0.00 10.30
C ALA A 85 36.78 1.39 9.62
N ARG A 86 35.82 2.32 9.78
CA ARG A 86 35.84 3.72 9.25
C ARG A 86 34.52 4.46 9.56
N PRO A 87 34.45 5.81 9.46
CA PRO A 87 33.18 6.54 9.62
C PRO A 87 32.12 6.03 8.63
N VAL A 88 30.93 5.76 9.16
CA VAL A 88 29.78 5.21 8.43
C VAL A 88 29.45 6.12 7.24
N SER A 89 29.44 5.57 6.03
CA SER A 89 28.85 6.27 4.88
C SER A 89 27.36 6.49 5.12
N ALA A 90 26.91 7.74 5.10
CA ALA A 90 25.51 8.12 5.36
C ALA A 90 24.44 7.52 4.40
N PRO A 91 24.71 7.23 3.10
CA PRO A 91 23.66 6.81 2.16
C PRO A 91 23.03 5.43 2.41
N PRO A 92 23.77 4.36 2.73
CA PRO A 92 23.18 3.06 3.08
C PRO A 92 22.31 3.12 4.33
N LEU A 93 22.77 3.81 5.38
CA LEU A 93 22.03 3.94 6.64
C LEU A 93 20.68 4.64 6.44
N ARG A 94 20.65 5.69 5.61
CA ARG A 94 19.40 6.38 5.27
C ARG A 94 18.38 5.46 4.60
N ARG A 95 18.81 4.60 3.67
CA ARG A 95 17.91 3.64 3.01
C ARG A 95 17.36 2.59 3.98
N PHE A 96 18.19 2.13 4.91
CA PHE A 96 17.74 1.22 5.97
C PHE A 96 16.67 1.86 6.86
N VAL A 97 16.87 3.11 7.28
CA VAL A 97 15.88 3.85 8.07
C VAL A 97 14.58 4.09 7.28
N GLU A 98 14.68 4.43 5.99
CA GLU A 98 13.50 4.59 5.11
C GLU A 98 12.70 3.29 4.99
N VAL A 99 13.37 2.15 4.81
CA VAL A 99 12.72 0.83 4.74
C VAL A 99 12.12 0.44 6.08
N GLU A 100 12.85 0.64 7.19
CA GLU A 100 12.39 0.30 8.54
C GLU A 100 11.17 1.14 8.94
N LEU A 101 11.18 2.45 8.65
CA LEU A 101 10.03 3.33 8.88
C LEU A 101 8.82 2.91 8.02
N GLY A 102 9.06 2.62 6.73
CA GLY A 102 7.99 2.18 5.82
C GLY A 102 7.36 0.85 6.25
N LEU A 103 8.18 -0.11 6.69
CA LEU A 103 7.72 -1.41 7.16
C LEU A 103 7.03 -1.29 8.53
N GLY A 104 7.54 -0.45 9.43
CA GLY A 104 6.91 -0.12 10.71
C GLY A 104 5.52 0.50 10.52
N MET A 105 5.38 1.47 9.61
CA MET A 105 4.08 2.06 9.26
C MET A 105 3.11 1.00 8.71
N THR A 106 3.60 0.13 7.82
CA THR A 106 2.80 -0.98 7.27
C THR A 106 2.29 -1.92 8.37
N VAL A 107 3.13 -2.24 9.37
CA VAL A 107 2.72 -3.07 10.52
C VAL A 107 1.67 -2.38 11.38
N LEU A 108 1.81 -1.07 11.63
CA LEU A 108 0.82 -0.29 12.37
C LEU A 108 -0.53 -0.28 11.66
N PHE A 109 -0.51 -0.08 10.34
CA PHE A 109 -1.70 -0.13 9.50
C PHE A 109 -2.34 -1.52 9.48
N ALA A 110 -1.55 -2.58 9.29
CA ALA A 110 -2.06 -3.95 9.39
C ALA A 110 -2.65 -4.25 10.78
N ALA A 111 -2.12 -3.65 11.85
CA ALA A 111 -2.67 -3.79 13.19
C ALA A 111 -4.01 -3.05 13.35
N ALA A 112 -4.14 -1.85 12.77
CA ALA A 112 -5.38 -1.08 12.78
C ALA A 112 -6.48 -1.78 11.99
N SER A 113 -6.20 -2.27 10.78
CA SER A 113 -7.19 -3.01 9.99
C SER A 113 -7.71 -4.26 10.68
N LEU A 114 -6.88 -4.90 11.51
CA LEU A 114 -7.23 -6.13 12.21
C LEU A 114 -8.33 -5.89 13.26
N THR A 115 -8.46 -4.66 13.78
CA THR A 115 -9.55 -4.29 14.71
C THR A 115 -10.89 -4.10 14.02
N SER A 116 -10.90 -3.99 12.69
CA SER A 116 -12.11 -3.86 11.87
C SER A 116 -12.65 -5.22 11.41
N LEU A 117 -11.98 -6.33 11.77
CA LEU A 117 -12.35 -7.68 11.38
C LEU A 117 -12.83 -8.50 12.59
N PRO A 118 -13.86 -9.36 12.42
CA PRO A 118 -14.22 -10.31 13.46
C PRO A 118 -13.07 -11.29 13.71
N PRO A 119 -12.81 -11.69 14.96
CA PRO A 119 -11.88 -12.77 15.28
C PRO A 119 -12.13 -14.02 14.43
N ALA A 120 -11.07 -14.70 14.01
CA ALA A 120 -11.19 -15.86 13.12
C ALA A 120 -11.98 -17.03 13.75
N ILE A 121 -11.98 -17.14 15.08
CA ILE A 121 -12.79 -18.10 15.84
C ILE A 121 -14.29 -17.86 15.67
N ASP A 122 -14.73 -16.61 15.50
CA ASP A 122 -16.15 -16.24 15.38
C ASP A 122 -16.69 -16.42 13.96
N VAL A 123 -15.83 -16.35 12.94
CA VAL A 123 -16.21 -16.60 11.55
C VAL A 123 -16.20 -18.10 11.33
N VAL A 124 -17.33 -18.80 11.44
CA VAL A 124 -17.41 -20.26 11.21
C VAL A 124 -18.08 -20.60 9.87
N ALA A 125 -19.26 -20.04 9.60
CA ALA A 125 -20.05 -20.34 8.41
C ALA A 125 -19.42 -19.77 7.12
N ASP A 126 -18.85 -18.56 7.19
CA ASP A 126 -18.28 -17.85 6.04
C ASP A 126 -16.76 -18.08 5.87
N ARG A 127 -16.23 -19.17 6.45
CA ARG A 127 -14.81 -19.53 6.25
C ARG A 127 -14.59 -19.99 4.82
N ALA A 128 -13.64 -19.37 4.14
CA ALA A 128 -13.20 -19.87 2.84
C ALA A 128 -12.53 -21.24 2.99
N THR A 129 -12.87 -22.15 2.10
CA THR A 129 -12.20 -23.45 1.97
C THR A 129 -10.77 -23.25 1.47
N LEU A 130 -9.88 -24.22 1.76
CA LEU A 130 -8.52 -24.17 1.23
C LEU A 130 -8.47 -24.15 -0.30
N GLY A 131 -9.45 -24.77 -0.97
CA GLY A 131 -9.58 -24.75 -2.42
C GLY A 131 -9.93 -23.36 -2.95
N GLU A 132 -10.85 -22.64 -2.31
CA GLU A 132 -11.19 -21.25 -2.66
C GLU A 132 -10.01 -20.31 -2.42
N VAL A 133 -9.31 -20.48 -1.29
CA VAL A 133 -8.09 -19.73 -0.98
C VAL A 133 -7.03 -19.98 -2.05
N ALA A 134 -6.73 -21.23 -2.37
CA ALA A 134 -5.76 -21.59 -3.42
C ALA A 134 -6.16 -21.01 -4.78
N THR A 135 -7.44 -21.07 -5.13
CA THR A 135 -7.99 -20.50 -6.37
C THR A 135 -7.80 -18.98 -6.41
N ARG A 136 -7.94 -18.29 -5.28
CA ARG A 136 -7.74 -16.84 -5.17
C ARG A 136 -6.28 -16.43 -5.29
N PHE A 137 -5.35 -17.23 -4.77
CA PHE A 137 -3.90 -16.99 -4.87
C PHE A 137 -3.26 -17.49 -6.17
N THR A 138 -4.00 -18.24 -6.99
CA THR A 138 -3.51 -18.70 -8.29
C THR A 138 -3.31 -17.49 -9.21
N PRO A 139 -2.08 -17.22 -9.70
CA PRO A 139 -1.83 -16.12 -10.62
C PRO A 139 -2.68 -16.27 -11.88
N ARG A 140 -3.34 -15.20 -12.29
CA ARG A 140 -4.11 -15.14 -13.53
C ARG A 140 -3.52 -14.11 -14.47
N VAL A 141 -3.62 -14.38 -15.76
CA VAL A 141 -3.36 -13.34 -16.76
C VAL A 141 -4.44 -12.27 -16.65
N PRO A 142 -4.09 -10.97 -16.83
CA PRO A 142 -5.07 -9.90 -16.92
C PRO A 142 -6.17 -10.24 -17.93
N ALA A 143 -7.42 -10.01 -17.55
CA ALA A 143 -8.52 -10.00 -18.51
C ALA A 143 -8.26 -8.85 -19.51
N PHE A 144 -8.46 -9.13 -20.80
CA PHE A 144 -8.35 -8.12 -21.87
C PHE A 144 -9.69 -7.83 -22.55
N THR A 145 -10.75 -8.47 -22.06
CA THR A 145 -12.12 -8.33 -22.56
C THR A 145 -13.03 -7.95 -21.41
N SER A 146 -14.01 -7.08 -21.70
CA SER A 146 -15.01 -6.59 -20.77
C SER A 146 -16.39 -6.97 -21.26
N PRO A 147 -17.36 -7.17 -20.35
CA PRO A 147 -18.77 -7.03 -20.71
C PRO A 147 -19.05 -5.66 -21.32
N THR A 148 -20.04 -5.60 -22.20
CA THR A 148 -20.57 -4.36 -22.77
C THR A 148 -21.59 -3.72 -21.83
N ILE A 149 -21.90 -2.43 -22.00
CA ILE A 149 -22.76 -1.67 -21.08
C ILE A 149 -24.18 -2.22 -21.02
N ASP A 150 -24.71 -2.72 -22.14
CA ASP A 150 -26.03 -3.34 -22.26
C ASP A 150 -26.16 -4.66 -21.49
N GLN A 151 -25.04 -5.25 -21.07
CA GLN A 151 -25.01 -6.45 -20.23
C GLN A 151 -25.02 -6.11 -18.74
N LEU A 152 -24.90 -4.83 -18.37
CA LEU A 152 -24.88 -4.36 -16.99
C LEU A 152 -26.25 -3.79 -16.62
N PRO A 153 -26.71 -3.97 -15.36
CA PRO A 153 -27.97 -3.42 -14.88
C PRO A 153 -27.85 -1.92 -14.58
N VAL A 154 -27.43 -1.10 -15.56
CA VAL A 154 -27.14 0.34 -15.38
C VAL A 154 -28.36 1.18 -15.03
N ASP A 155 -29.56 0.68 -15.31
CA ASP A 155 -30.82 1.38 -15.09
C ASP A 155 -31.39 1.16 -13.69
N ASP A 156 -30.89 0.19 -12.92
CA ASP A 156 -31.33 -0.11 -11.55
C ASP A 156 -30.14 -0.16 -10.59
N PRO A 157 -29.88 0.93 -9.83
CA PRO A 157 -28.82 0.98 -8.83
C PRO A 157 -28.94 -0.06 -7.71
N ASN A 158 -30.13 -0.63 -7.50
CA ASN A 158 -30.39 -1.64 -6.47
C ASN A 158 -30.38 -3.07 -7.02
N ALA A 159 -30.08 -3.24 -8.31
CA ALA A 159 -30.00 -4.56 -8.91
C ALA A 159 -28.97 -5.43 -8.18
N PRO A 160 -29.27 -6.74 -7.96
CA PRO A 160 -28.29 -7.66 -7.44
C PRO A 160 -27.04 -7.72 -8.33
N ARG A 161 -25.85 -7.79 -7.73
CA ARG A 161 -24.59 -7.93 -8.46
C ARG A 161 -24.59 -9.20 -9.31
N THR A 162 -24.34 -9.03 -10.60
CA THR A 162 -24.26 -10.11 -11.58
C THR A 162 -22.83 -10.56 -11.83
N ASP A 163 -22.66 -11.65 -12.57
CA ASP A 163 -21.33 -12.07 -13.06
C ASP A 163 -20.74 -11.05 -14.04
N ALA A 164 -21.58 -10.32 -14.79
CA ALA A 164 -21.14 -9.22 -15.66
C ALA A 164 -20.58 -8.05 -14.84
N ASP A 165 -21.21 -7.68 -13.72
CA ASP A 165 -20.68 -6.65 -12.81
C ASP A 165 -19.31 -7.04 -12.25
N ARG A 166 -19.16 -8.32 -11.88
CA ARG A 166 -17.87 -8.86 -11.39
C ARG A 166 -16.82 -8.80 -12.49
N ALA A 167 -17.11 -9.26 -13.70
CA ALA A 167 -16.19 -9.25 -14.82
C ALA A 167 -15.80 -7.81 -15.27
N TRP A 168 -16.74 -6.86 -15.22
CA TRP A 168 -16.47 -5.44 -15.45
C TRP A 168 -15.45 -4.89 -14.44
N SER A 169 -15.68 -5.16 -13.15
CA SER A 169 -14.80 -4.74 -12.06
C SER A 169 -13.43 -5.41 -12.11
N GLU A 170 -13.36 -6.72 -12.40
CA GLU A 170 -12.10 -7.45 -12.57
C GLU A 170 -11.27 -6.89 -13.72
N TYR A 171 -11.89 -6.60 -14.86
CA TYR A 171 -11.19 -5.97 -15.98
C TYR A 171 -10.71 -4.55 -15.62
N ASN A 172 -11.52 -3.74 -14.93
CA ASN A 172 -11.09 -2.44 -14.38
C ASN A 172 -9.87 -2.58 -13.46
N HIS A 173 -9.88 -3.56 -12.57
CA HIS A 173 -8.79 -3.80 -11.63
C HIS A 173 -7.51 -4.24 -12.35
N HIS A 174 -7.62 -5.15 -13.33
CA HIS A 174 -6.48 -5.61 -14.13
C HIS A 174 -5.82 -4.49 -14.94
N VAL A 175 -6.59 -3.67 -15.65
CA VAL A 175 -6.06 -2.54 -16.44
C VAL A 175 -5.42 -1.50 -15.52
N SER A 176 -6.06 -1.18 -14.38
CA SER A 176 -5.47 -0.30 -13.38
C SER A 176 -4.15 -0.85 -12.84
N GLY A 177 -4.08 -2.16 -12.61
CA GLY A 177 -2.84 -2.86 -12.24
C GLY A 177 -1.73 -2.74 -13.28
N LEU A 178 -2.05 -2.77 -14.57
CA LEU A 178 -1.08 -2.54 -15.65
C LEU A 178 -0.53 -1.11 -15.65
N PHE A 179 -1.38 -0.10 -15.40
CA PHE A 179 -0.92 1.29 -15.22
C PHE A 179 0.03 1.41 -14.02
N VAL A 180 -0.31 0.80 -12.88
CA VAL A 180 0.55 0.81 -11.68
C VAL A 180 1.87 0.09 -11.93
N LEU A 181 1.84 -1.06 -12.62
CA LEU A 181 3.05 -1.81 -13.00
C LEU A 181 3.95 -0.97 -13.91
N LEU A 182 3.40 -0.37 -14.97
CA LEU A 182 4.12 0.52 -15.87
C LEU A 182 4.75 1.69 -15.12
N MET A 183 3.97 2.35 -14.25
CA MET A 183 4.42 3.44 -13.42
C MET A 183 5.62 3.03 -12.55
N GLY A 184 5.52 1.89 -11.85
CA GLY A 184 6.59 1.35 -11.02
C GLY A 184 7.85 0.98 -11.82
N SER A 185 7.69 0.32 -12.97
CA SER A 185 8.81 -0.02 -13.85
C SER A 185 9.53 1.23 -14.36
N LEU A 186 8.80 2.26 -14.81
CA LEU A 186 9.40 3.53 -15.24
C LEU A 186 10.10 4.25 -14.08
N ALA A 187 9.53 4.22 -12.88
CA ALA A 187 10.18 4.78 -11.70
C ALA A 187 11.52 4.07 -11.40
N VAL A 188 11.58 2.74 -11.48
CA VAL A 188 12.81 1.96 -11.33
C VAL A 188 13.82 2.27 -12.44
N LEU A 189 13.38 2.35 -13.69
CA LEU A 189 14.24 2.72 -14.84
C LEU A 189 14.82 4.13 -14.69
N HIS A 190 14.06 5.05 -14.10
CA HIS A 190 14.53 6.39 -13.80
C HIS A 190 15.58 6.38 -12.68
N VAL A 191 15.29 5.71 -11.56
CA VAL A 191 16.17 5.67 -10.36
C VAL A 191 17.47 4.91 -10.64
N SER A 192 17.42 3.87 -11.47
CA SER A 192 18.62 3.12 -11.90
C SER A 192 19.54 3.90 -12.84
N GLY A 193 19.09 5.05 -13.37
CA GLY A 193 19.85 5.87 -14.31
C GLY A 193 19.86 5.35 -15.76
N ILE A 194 19.27 4.18 -16.01
CA ILE A 194 19.20 3.54 -17.33
C ILE A 194 18.44 4.43 -18.32
N ALA A 195 17.30 5.00 -17.89
CA ALA A 195 16.44 5.81 -18.74
C ALA A 195 16.09 7.14 -18.06
N ARG A 196 16.88 8.19 -18.32
CA ARG A 196 16.64 9.52 -17.72
C ARG A 196 15.30 10.16 -18.13
N TRP A 197 14.77 9.80 -19.30
CA TRP A 197 13.45 10.25 -19.76
C TRP A 197 12.31 9.68 -18.91
N ALA A 198 12.52 8.53 -18.25
CA ALA A 198 11.52 7.89 -17.41
C ALA A 198 11.18 8.71 -16.15
N ARG A 199 11.86 9.84 -15.89
CA ARG A 199 11.46 10.85 -14.90
C ARG A 199 10.00 11.35 -15.06
N HIS A 200 9.42 11.16 -16.24
CA HIS A 200 8.05 11.53 -16.57
C HIS A 200 7.01 10.46 -16.21
N TRP A 201 7.42 9.37 -15.55
CA TRP A 201 6.54 8.31 -15.06
C TRP A 201 5.27 8.79 -14.34
N PRO A 202 5.23 9.93 -13.59
CA PRO A 202 4.00 10.33 -12.90
C PRO A 202 2.86 10.67 -13.86
N LEU A 203 3.16 10.97 -15.13
CA LEU A 203 2.13 11.22 -16.15
C LEU A 203 1.29 9.97 -16.48
N VAL A 204 1.77 8.78 -16.14
CA VAL A 204 0.98 7.54 -16.24
C VAL A 204 -0.30 7.62 -15.40
N LEU A 205 -0.27 8.37 -14.28
CA LEU A 205 -1.46 8.61 -13.46
C LEU A 205 -2.56 9.38 -14.20
N LEU A 206 -2.22 10.20 -15.21
CA LEU A 206 -3.23 10.85 -16.05
C LEU A 206 -3.95 9.85 -16.95
N GLY A 207 -3.23 8.85 -17.46
CA GLY A 207 -3.82 7.74 -18.21
C GLY A 207 -4.74 6.89 -17.33
N LEU A 208 -4.30 6.57 -16.11
CA LEU A 208 -5.13 5.88 -15.12
C LEU A 208 -6.38 6.70 -14.76
N ALA A 209 -6.25 8.00 -14.51
CA ALA A 209 -7.37 8.88 -14.20
C ALA A 209 -8.37 8.97 -15.36
N ALA A 210 -7.89 9.07 -16.60
CA ALA A 210 -8.75 9.05 -17.78
C ALA A 210 -9.50 7.72 -17.91
N PHE A 211 -8.82 6.60 -17.69
CA PHE A 211 -9.44 5.28 -17.68
C PHE A 211 -10.54 5.17 -16.60
N MET A 212 -10.23 5.58 -15.37
CA MET A 212 -11.15 5.57 -14.24
C MET A 212 -12.37 6.48 -14.47
N LEU A 213 -12.16 7.68 -15.03
CA LEU A 213 -13.24 8.62 -15.37
C LEU A 213 -14.27 7.99 -16.32
N VAL A 214 -13.80 7.18 -17.26
CA VAL A 214 -14.67 6.54 -18.26
C VAL A 214 -15.39 5.32 -17.67
N ARG A 215 -14.76 4.56 -16.77
CA ARG A 215 -15.20 3.18 -16.47
C ARG A 215 -15.59 2.87 -15.03
N ASN A 216 -15.29 3.74 -14.07
CA ASN A 216 -15.63 3.48 -12.67
C ASN A 216 -17.14 3.34 -12.46
N ASP A 217 -17.91 4.17 -13.17
CA ASP A 217 -19.35 4.32 -13.00
C ASP A 217 -20.06 4.00 -14.33
N PRO A 218 -20.37 2.73 -14.63
CA PRO A 218 -20.92 2.34 -15.93
C PRO A 218 -22.29 2.95 -16.23
N GLY A 219 -23.08 3.30 -15.21
CA GLY A 219 -24.37 3.99 -15.37
C GLY A 219 -24.25 5.50 -15.58
N ALA A 220 -23.08 6.09 -15.32
CA ALA A 220 -22.84 7.52 -15.46
C ALA A 220 -22.14 7.87 -16.78
N TRP A 221 -22.32 9.11 -17.22
CA TRP A 221 -21.50 9.71 -18.26
C TRP A 221 -20.00 9.48 -17.98
N PRO A 222 -19.18 9.13 -19.00
CA PRO A 222 -19.47 9.21 -20.43
C PRO A 222 -20.10 7.97 -21.08
N LEU A 223 -20.21 6.87 -20.34
CA LEU A 223 -20.64 5.59 -20.89
C LEU A 223 -22.13 5.34 -20.73
N GLY A 224 -22.64 5.57 -19.52
CA GLY A 224 -24.02 5.27 -19.18
C GLY A 224 -25.02 6.38 -19.51
N PRO A 225 -26.31 6.09 -19.31
CA PRO A 225 -27.40 6.99 -19.67
C PRO A 225 -27.48 8.24 -18.78
N GLN A 226 -26.95 8.21 -17.56
CA GLN A 226 -27.06 9.36 -16.66
C GLN A 226 -26.13 10.51 -17.10
N GLY A 227 -26.69 11.72 -17.19
CA GLY A 227 -25.92 12.91 -17.53
C GLY A 227 -24.88 13.29 -16.46
N PHE A 228 -23.82 14.01 -16.88
CA PHE A 228 -22.68 14.34 -16.02
C PHE A 228 -23.07 14.98 -14.68
N TRP A 229 -23.94 16.00 -14.67
CA TRP A 229 -24.34 16.67 -13.44
C TRP A 229 -25.34 15.88 -12.60
N ALA A 230 -26.22 15.12 -13.26
CA ALA A 230 -27.20 14.28 -12.56
C ALA A 230 -26.50 13.19 -11.74
N SER A 231 -25.51 12.53 -12.33
CA SER A 231 -24.76 11.48 -11.64
C SER A 231 -23.94 12.01 -10.46
N MET A 232 -23.61 13.32 -10.39
CA MET A 232 -22.89 13.91 -9.24
C MET A 232 -23.74 13.98 -7.96
N ALA A 233 -25.06 13.82 -8.07
CA ALA A 233 -25.94 13.72 -6.91
C ALA A 233 -25.79 12.38 -6.18
N GLU A 234 -25.28 11.34 -6.88
CA GLU A 234 -24.96 10.06 -6.27
C GLU A 234 -23.63 10.14 -5.51
N ALA A 235 -23.65 9.84 -4.21
CA ALA A 235 -22.48 9.97 -3.35
C ALA A 235 -21.29 9.11 -3.82
N THR A 236 -21.56 7.92 -4.36
CA THR A 236 -20.55 7.00 -4.91
C THR A 236 -19.85 7.59 -6.13
N VAL A 237 -20.60 8.12 -7.09
CA VAL A 237 -20.06 8.75 -8.30
C VAL A 237 -19.30 10.02 -7.97
N LEU A 238 -19.84 10.86 -7.06
CA LEU A 238 -19.15 12.04 -6.55
C LEU A 238 -17.80 11.66 -5.92
N GLN A 239 -17.79 10.63 -5.07
CA GLN A 239 -16.58 10.10 -4.46
C GLN A 239 -15.57 9.61 -5.50
N HIS A 240 -16.01 8.79 -6.48
CA HIS A 240 -15.12 8.31 -7.54
C HIS A 240 -14.51 9.46 -8.35
N ARG A 241 -15.29 10.47 -8.71
CA ARG A 241 -14.81 11.64 -9.44
C ARG A 241 -13.88 12.54 -8.63
N ALA A 242 -14.14 12.67 -7.33
CA ALA A 242 -13.21 13.33 -6.41
C ALA A 242 -11.86 12.60 -6.37
N PHE A 243 -11.86 11.27 -6.33
CA PHE A 243 -10.62 10.48 -6.41
C PHE A 243 -9.92 10.59 -7.77
N VAL A 244 -10.66 10.60 -8.88
CA VAL A 244 -10.07 10.85 -10.21
C VAL A 244 -9.37 12.21 -10.24
N LEU A 245 -10.01 13.27 -9.74
CA LEU A 245 -9.40 14.59 -9.65
C LEU A 245 -8.14 14.57 -8.77
N LEU A 246 -8.20 13.89 -7.62
CA LEU A 246 -7.06 13.74 -6.73
C LEU A 246 -5.88 13.04 -7.41
N VAL A 247 -6.14 11.97 -8.17
CA VAL A 247 -5.10 11.25 -8.95
C VAL A 247 -4.47 12.17 -10.01
N VAL A 248 -5.27 12.99 -10.69
CA VAL A 248 -4.74 13.99 -11.64
C VAL A 248 -3.83 14.99 -10.93
N LEU A 249 -4.29 15.56 -9.82
CA LEU A 249 -3.52 16.53 -9.04
C LEU A 249 -2.19 15.92 -8.56
N PHE A 250 -2.21 14.68 -8.08
CA PHE A 250 -1.00 13.97 -7.68
C PHE A 250 -0.06 13.67 -8.85
N GLY A 251 -0.58 13.22 -9.98
CA GLY A 251 0.23 12.98 -11.18
C GLY A 251 0.94 14.24 -11.65
N LEU A 252 0.23 15.37 -11.71
CA LEU A 252 0.80 16.66 -12.09
C LEU A 252 1.80 17.18 -11.06
N PHE A 253 1.45 17.13 -9.77
CA PHE A 253 2.32 17.57 -8.69
C PHE A 253 3.63 16.78 -8.67
N GLU A 254 3.57 15.45 -8.66
CA GLU A 254 4.75 14.59 -8.63
C GLU A 254 5.58 14.76 -9.91
N TRP A 255 4.94 14.93 -11.07
CA TRP A 255 5.64 15.28 -12.31
C TRP A 255 6.40 16.61 -12.21
N MET A 256 5.79 17.65 -11.62
CA MET A 256 6.45 18.94 -11.39
C MET A 256 7.64 18.83 -10.44
N VAL A 257 7.55 17.98 -9.41
CA VAL A 257 8.66 17.67 -8.50
C VAL A 257 9.79 16.96 -9.25
N ARG A 258 9.49 15.88 -9.98
CA ARG A 258 10.49 15.07 -10.71
C ARG A 258 11.16 15.80 -11.87
N THR A 259 10.51 16.83 -12.41
CA THR A 259 11.06 17.68 -13.48
C THR A 259 11.70 18.97 -12.98
N HIS A 260 11.87 19.13 -11.66
CA HIS A 260 12.47 20.31 -11.03
C HIS A 260 11.73 21.64 -11.32
N ARG A 261 10.45 21.56 -11.70
CA ARG A 261 9.56 22.74 -11.75
C ARG A 261 9.27 23.24 -10.34
N LEU A 262 9.22 22.33 -9.36
CA LEU A 262 9.20 22.62 -7.94
C LEU A 262 10.58 22.30 -7.33
N ARG A 263 11.28 23.32 -6.82
CA ARG A 263 12.71 23.20 -6.44
C ARG A 263 13.00 22.98 -4.95
N SER A 264 12.00 23.12 -4.08
CA SER A 264 12.20 22.93 -2.63
C SER A 264 12.50 21.46 -2.31
N PRO A 265 13.46 21.18 -1.40
CA PRO A 265 13.79 19.82 -0.98
C PRO A 265 12.66 19.12 -0.20
N ARG A 266 11.62 19.86 0.21
CA ARG A 266 10.46 19.31 0.94
C ARG A 266 9.43 18.67 0.02
N TRP A 267 9.33 19.10 -1.24
CA TRP A 267 8.27 18.63 -2.14
C TRP A 267 8.29 17.13 -2.45
N PRO A 268 9.46 16.48 -2.61
CA PRO A 268 9.52 15.03 -2.76
C PRO A 268 8.97 14.22 -1.59
N LEU A 269 8.78 14.84 -0.41
CA LEU A 269 8.22 14.17 0.78
C LEU A 269 6.69 14.19 0.81
N VAL A 270 6.06 15.11 0.08
CA VAL A 270 4.61 15.30 0.12
C VAL A 270 3.87 14.09 -0.44
N PHE A 271 4.27 13.59 -1.61
CA PHE A 271 3.61 12.44 -2.22
C PHE A 271 3.70 11.17 -1.35
N PRO A 272 4.88 10.74 -0.85
CA PRO A 272 4.97 9.62 0.09
C PRO A 272 4.16 9.81 1.39
N LEU A 273 4.15 11.03 1.95
CA LEU A 273 3.38 11.32 3.16
C LEU A 273 1.87 11.20 2.91
N LEU A 274 1.39 11.72 1.77
CA LEU A 274 -0.01 11.62 1.40
C LEU A 274 -0.42 10.19 1.05
N CYS A 275 0.46 9.40 0.44
CA CYS A 275 0.24 7.96 0.28
C CYS A 275 0.14 7.26 1.64
N ALA A 276 0.98 7.62 2.62
CA ALA A 276 0.91 7.05 3.96
C ALA A 276 -0.38 7.44 4.69
N VAL A 277 -0.76 8.73 4.67
CA VAL A 277 -2.01 9.21 5.28
C VAL A 277 -3.23 8.62 4.59
N GLY A 278 -3.28 8.66 3.25
CA GLY A 278 -4.35 8.07 2.45
C GLY A 278 -4.47 6.57 2.68
N GLY A 279 -3.34 5.85 2.73
CA GLY A 279 -3.30 4.44 3.11
C GLY A 279 -3.89 4.19 4.49
N GLY A 280 -3.59 5.04 5.47
CA GLY A 280 -4.16 4.94 6.83
C GLY A 280 -5.66 5.25 6.92
N LEU A 281 -6.19 6.14 6.08
CA LEU A 281 -7.61 6.49 6.04
C LEU A 281 -8.49 5.42 5.36
N LEU A 282 -7.88 4.50 4.60
CA LEU A 282 -8.57 3.44 3.87
C LEU A 282 -8.64 2.11 4.63
N LEU A 283 -8.15 2.06 5.88
CA LEU A 283 -8.17 0.91 6.79
C LEU A 283 -9.43 0.90 7.65
#